data_AF-A0A2H1W144-F1
#
_entry.id   AF-A0A2H1W144-F1
#
_cell.length_a   1.000
_cell.length_b   1.000
_cell.length_c   1.000
_cell.angle_alpha   90.00
_cell.angle_beta   90.00
_cell.angle_gamma   90.00
#
_symmetry.space_group_name_H-M   'P 1'
#
loop_
_entity.id
_entity.type
_entity.pdbx_description
1 polymer ?
#
loop_
_entity_poly.entity_id
_entity_poly.type
_entity_poly.pdbx_seq_one_letter_code
_entity_poly.pdbx_strand_id
1 'polypeptide(L)'
;MNVPEQAYTPGCAPSVLILFINMMLFSSTAPPEGCNEYMFEAQASIQRVFVLVALCCIPVMLLGKPLYLLAAGKKKKEAKPEHSNGSVNPGIEMQEQTDIGDGAPKPEAKPAASGHDHEDEPFSEIMIHQAIHTIEYVLSTISHTASYLRLWALSLAHAELSEVLWNMVLTFGLKDHDYIGGIKLYVAFCFWALFTLAILVMMEGLSAFLHTLRLH
;
A
#
# COMPACT_ATOMS: atom_id res chain seq x y z
N MET A 1 -21.76 13.57 42.50
CA MET A 1 -20.57 12.84 42.02
C MET A 1 -21.05 11.56 41.34
N ASN A 2 -21.51 11.63 40.09
CA ASN A 2 -22.00 10.47 39.33
C ASN A 2 -21.85 10.80 37.83
N VAL A 3 -20.65 10.63 37.28
CA VAL A 3 -20.40 10.69 35.82
C VAL A 3 -19.34 9.65 35.37
N PRO A 4 -19.48 8.34 35.65
CA PRO A 4 -18.70 7.34 34.90
C PRO A 4 -19.50 6.63 33.81
N GLU A 5 -20.84 6.69 33.82
CA GLU A 5 -21.66 5.84 32.95
C GLU A 5 -21.88 6.42 31.53
N GLN A 6 -21.81 7.74 31.36
CA GLN A 6 -21.95 8.39 30.04
C GLN A 6 -20.74 8.15 29.12
N ALA A 7 -19.54 8.01 29.69
CA ALA A 7 -18.30 7.84 28.92
C ALA A 7 -18.24 6.56 28.08
N TYR A 8 -19.03 5.52 28.44
CA TYR A 8 -19.08 4.24 27.73
C TYR A 8 -20.32 4.08 26.83
N THR A 9 -21.10 5.16 26.64
CA THR A 9 -22.25 5.12 25.73
C THR A 9 -21.79 5.15 24.27
N PRO A 10 -22.50 4.47 23.33
CA PRO A 10 -22.11 4.45 21.91
C PRO A 10 -22.15 5.85 21.26
N GLY A 11 -22.86 6.81 21.86
CA GLY A 11 -22.86 8.22 21.44
C GLY A 11 -21.60 9.01 21.82
N CYS A 12 -20.78 8.49 22.74
CA CYS A 12 -19.50 9.08 23.15
C CYS A 12 -18.29 8.45 22.43
N ALA A 13 -18.50 7.53 21.48
CA ALA A 13 -17.40 6.88 20.76
C ALA A 13 -16.67 7.88 19.84
N PRO A 14 -15.37 8.16 20.05
CA PRO A 14 -14.62 9.08 19.20
C PRO A 14 -14.43 8.49 17.79
N SER A 15 -14.56 9.31 16.76
CA SER A 15 -14.37 8.84 15.39
C SER A 15 -12.88 8.58 15.11
N VAL A 16 -12.56 7.37 14.66
CA VAL A 16 -11.17 6.97 14.39
C VAL A 16 -10.53 7.86 13.30
N LEU A 17 -11.33 8.32 12.34
CA LEU A 17 -10.88 9.21 11.27
C LEU A 17 -10.42 10.58 11.79
N ILE A 18 -11.21 11.27 12.63
CA ILE A 18 -10.80 12.58 13.17
C ILE A 18 -9.56 12.43 14.05
N LEU A 19 -9.47 11.32 14.77
CA LEU A 19 -8.33 11.02 15.63
C LEU A 19 -7.03 10.84 14.82
N PHE A 20 -7.07 10.15 13.69
CA PHE A 20 -5.91 10.05 12.78
C PHE A 20 -5.54 11.38 12.13
N ILE A 21 -6.51 12.23 11.77
CA ILE A 21 -6.23 13.57 11.25
C ILE A 21 -5.56 14.43 12.32
N ASN A 22 -6.14 14.46 13.52
CA ASN A 22 -5.62 15.20 14.66
C ASN A 22 -4.23 14.71 15.09
N MET A 23 -3.94 13.41 14.92
CA MET A 23 -2.60 12.85 15.10
C MET A 23 -1.57 13.44 14.16
N MET A 24 -1.89 13.57 12.87
CA MET A 24 -0.97 14.13 11.88
C MET A 24 -0.89 15.67 11.96
N LEU A 25 -1.97 16.33 12.36
CA LEU A 25 -2.07 17.78 12.51
C LEU A 25 -1.53 18.29 13.87
N PHE A 26 -1.19 17.40 14.81
CA PHE A 26 -0.87 17.75 16.20
C PHE A 26 -1.92 18.65 16.88
N SER A 27 -3.20 18.40 16.58
CA SER A 27 -4.33 19.14 17.14
C SER A 27 -5.19 18.24 18.01
N SER A 28 -6.03 18.83 18.87
CA SER A 28 -7.01 18.13 19.70
C SER A 28 -8.38 18.76 19.49
N THR A 29 -9.38 17.94 19.19
CA THR A 29 -10.77 18.40 19.08
C THR A 29 -11.48 18.09 20.41
N ALA A 30 -12.03 19.12 21.06
CA ALA A 30 -12.74 18.95 22.31
C ALA A 30 -13.95 18.01 22.12
N PRO A 31 -14.09 16.94 22.92
CA PRO A 31 -15.23 16.04 22.84
C PRO A 31 -16.52 16.71 23.39
N PRO A 32 -17.70 16.18 23.05
CA PRO A 32 -18.98 16.62 23.62
C PRO A 32 -18.99 16.53 25.15
N GLU A 33 -19.79 17.37 25.81
CA GLU A 33 -19.88 17.44 27.28
C GLU A 33 -20.15 16.06 27.90
N GLY A 34 -19.22 15.56 28.73
CA GLY A 34 -19.33 14.28 29.44
C GLY A 34 -18.66 13.07 28.75
N CYS A 35 -18.04 13.25 27.58
CA CYS A 35 -17.31 12.19 26.86
C CYS A 35 -15.78 12.35 26.98
N ASN A 36 -15.04 11.24 26.95
CA ASN A 36 -13.56 11.26 26.91
C ASN A 36 -13.04 11.43 25.47
N GLU A 37 -12.00 12.25 25.27
CA GLU A 37 -11.36 12.47 23.95
C GLU A 37 -10.57 11.24 23.48
N TYR A 38 -9.99 10.50 24.42
CA TYR A 38 -9.07 9.39 24.16
C TYR A 38 -9.72 8.04 24.45
N MET A 39 -9.41 7.06 23.61
CA MET A 39 -9.88 5.67 23.75
C MET A 39 -9.15 4.95 24.89
N PHE A 40 -7.98 5.43 25.30
CA PHE A 40 -7.22 4.93 26.44
C PHE A 40 -6.38 6.02 27.13
N GLU A 41 -6.09 5.86 28.43
CA GLU A 41 -5.46 6.89 29.29
C GLU A 41 -4.04 7.31 28.88
N ALA A 42 -3.29 6.44 28.18
CA ALA A 42 -1.92 6.72 27.72
C ALA A 42 -1.81 7.16 26.24
N GLN A 43 -2.94 7.43 25.58
CA GLN A 43 -3.00 7.59 24.13
C GLN A 43 -2.20 8.76 23.59
N ALA A 44 -2.29 9.91 24.25
CA ALA A 44 -1.55 11.10 23.83
C ALA A 44 -0.02 10.88 23.83
N SER A 45 0.52 10.13 24.80
CA SER A 45 1.96 9.85 24.87
C SER A 45 2.40 8.90 23.75
N ILE A 46 1.68 7.79 23.57
CA ILE A 46 2.00 6.79 22.54
C ILE A 46 1.88 7.40 21.13
N GLN A 47 0.82 8.19 20.91
CA GLN A 47 0.57 8.88 19.65
C GLN A 47 1.72 9.82 19.28
N ARG A 48 2.19 10.65 20.20
CA ARG A 48 3.34 11.55 19.96
C ARG A 48 4.62 10.77 19.64
N VAL A 49 4.88 9.67 20.37
CA VAL A 49 6.07 8.83 20.13
C VAL A 49 6.03 8.22 18.73
N PHE A 50 4.90 7.64 18.30
CA PHE A 50 4.79 7.06 16.95
C PHE A 50 4.98 8.09 15.84
N VAL A 51 4.44 9.30 15.97
CA VAL A 51 4.62 10.35 14.96
C VAL A 51 6.08 10.81 14.90
N LEU A 52 6.75 10.97 16.05
CA LEU A 52 8.18 11.32 16.08
C LEU A 52 9.05 10.23 15.44
N VAL A 53 8.78 8.96 15.75
CA VAL A 53 9.48 7.83 15.13
C VAL A 53 9.25 7.82 13.61
N ALA A 54 8.01 7.98 13.16
CA ALA A 54 7.68 8.03 11.74
C ALA A 54 8.39 9.19 11.01
N LEU A 55 8.46 10.38 11.62
CA LEU A 55 9.19 11.52 11.08
C LEU A 55 10.71 11.29 11.07
N CYS A 56 11.27 10.59 12.06
CA CYS A 56 12.69 10.22 12.08
C CYS A 56 13.03 9.12 11.07
N CYS A 57 12.10 8.24 10.71
CA CYS A 57 12.33 7.18 9.72
C CYS A 57 12.58 7.73 8.31
N ILE A 58 11.96 8.85 7.92
CA ILE A 58 12.12 9.49 6.61
C ILE A 58 13.60 9.89 6.35
N PRO A 59 14.26 10.69 7.21
CA PRO A 59 15.66 11.06 7.01
C PRO A 59 16.62 9.88 7.19
N VAL A 60 16.29 8.89 8.02
CA VAL A 60 17.12 7.67 8.16
C VAL A 60 17.16 6.87 6.86
N MET A 61 16.02 6.72 6.18
CA MET A 61 15.93 6.05 4.88
C MET A 61 16.63 6.84 3.76
N LEU A 62 16.60 8.17 3.84
CA LEU A 62 17.26 9.06 2.88
C LEU A 62 18.79 9.08 3.05
N LEU A 63 19.29 9.05 4.30
CA LEU A 63 20.72 9.16 4.61
C LEU A 63 21.46 7.81 4.73
N GLY A 64 20.74 6.69 4.85
CA GLY A 64 21.35 5.37 5.06
C GLY A 64 22.35 4.97 3.97
N LYS A 65 21.91 4.93 2.71
CA LYS A 65 22.77 4.61 1.56
C LYS A 65 23.89 5.64 1.30
N PRO A 66 23.65 6.96 1.25
CA PRO A 66 24.71 7.93 0.99
C PRO A 66 25.76 8.00 2.11
N LEU A 67 25.38 7.85 3.39
CA LEU A 67 26.36 7.79 4.48
C LEU A 67 27.14 6.47 4.47
N TYR A 68 26.51 5.34 4.13
CA TYR A 68 27.20 4.07 4.00
C TYR A 68 28.24 4.10 2.87
N LEU A 69 27.92 4.71 1.72
CA LEU A 69 28.86 4.86 0.60
C LEU A 69 30.03 5.80 0.94
N LEU A 70 29.79 6.90 1.66
CA LEU A 70 30.87 7.77 2.16
C LEU A 70 31.78 7.06 3.18
N ALA A 71 31.21 6.25 4.07
CA ALA A 71 31.98 5.49 5.06
C ALA A 71 32.76 4.31 4.43
N ALA A 72 32.16 3.60 3.48
CA ALA A 72 32.80 2.51 2.75
C ALA A 72 33.86 3.01 1.77
N GLY A 73 33.64 4.16 1.11
CA GLY A 73 34.62 4.83 0.25
C GLY A 73 35.86 5.28 1.04
N LYS A 74 35.68 5.79 2.27
CA LYS A 74 36.80 6.08 3.18
C LYS A 74 37.60 4.83 3.54
N LYS A 75 36.93 3.71 3.85
CA LYS A 75 37.63 2.43 4.13
C LYS A 75 38.39 1.87 2.93
N LYS A 76 37.85 2.03 1.71
CA LYS A 76 38.51 1.58 0.47
C LYS A 76 39.69 2.48 0.09
N LYS A 77 39.64 3.79 0.38
CA LYS A 77 40.77 4.73 0.24
C LYS A 77 41.86 4.50 1.29
N GLU A 78 41.51 4.13 2.52
CA GLU A 78 42.48 3.80 3.57
C GLU A 78 43.15 2.40 3.40
N ALA A 79 42.51 1.48 2.68
CA ALA A 79 43.04 0.13 2.44
C ALA A 79 44.01 0.02 1.25
N LYS A 80 44.33 1.12 0.55
CA LYS A 80 45.26 1.11 -0.59
C LYS A 80 46.51 1.95 -0.26
N PRO A 81 47.57 1.36 0.32
CA PRO A 81 48.87 2.01 0.34
C PRO A 81 49.46 1.96 -1.07
N GLU A 82 50.03 3.08 -1.48
CA GLU A 82 50.78 3.27 -2.72
C GLU A 82 51.99 2.31 -2.74
N HIS A 83 51.90 1.21 -3.49
CA HIS A 83 52.98 0.67 -4.34
C HIS A 83 52.67 -0.72 -4.92
N SER A 84 53.04 -0.89 -6.19
CA SER A 84 53.47 -2.12 -6.87
C SER A 84 52.49 -2.84 -7.82
N ASN A 85 53.03 -3.05 -9.02
CA ASN A 85 52.51 -3.66 -10.24
C ASN A 85 51.79 -5.02 -10.10
N GLY A 86 50.76 -5.20 -10.93
CA GLY A 86 50.62 -6.39 -11.78
C GLY A 86 49.57 -7.45 -11.40
N SER A 87 48.47 -7.50 -12.18
CA SER A 87 47.49 -8.62 -12.32
C SER A 87 46.69 -8.97 -11.04
N VAL A 88 45.40 -9.28 -11.00
CA VAL A 88 44.45 -9.98 -11.88
C VAL A 88 43.04 -9.56 -11.40
N ASN A 89 42.05 -9.51 -12.29
CA ASN A 89 40.62 -9.27 -11.98
C ASN A 89 39.85 -10.61 -12.09
N PRO A 90 38.55 -10.76 -11.74
CA PRO A 90 37.68 -10.26 -10.65
C PRO A 90 37.02 -11.43 -9.87
N GLY A 91 36.23 -11.15 -8.83
CA GLY A 91 35.13 -12.06 -8.44
C GLY A 91 34.61 -11.89 -7.01
N ILE A 92 33.27 -11.88 -6.89
CA ILE A 92 32.45 -12.01 -5.68
C ILE A 92 32.23 -10.67 -4.93
N GLU A 93 31.03 -10.15 -4.64
CA GLU A 93 29.62 -10.34 -5.02
C GLU A 93 28.86 -9.35 -4.13
N MET A 94 27.97 -8.52 -4.69
CA MET A 94 26.71 -8.08 -4.05
C MET A 94 25.93 -7.25 -5.07
N GLN A 95 25.49 -7.94 -6.11
CA GLN A 95 24.43 -7.50 -6.99
C GLN A 95 23.19 -8.25 -6.54
N GLU A 96 22.39 -7.61 -5.69
CA GLU A 96 21.01 -8.04 -5.46
C GLU A 96 20.18 -7.50 -6.63
N GLN A 97 20.16 -8.29 -7.71
CA GLN A 97 19.24 -8.14 -8.82
C GLN A 97 18.22 -9.28 -8.71
N THR A 98 17.01 -8.94 -8.32
CA THR A 98 15.83 -9.77 -8.55
C THR A 98 15.49 -9.75 -10.03
N ASP A 99 15.66 -10.90 -10.68
CA ASP A 99 15.38 -11.24 -12.08
C ASP A 99 13.87 -11.51 -12.30
N ILE A 100 13.30 -11.16 -13.48
CA ILE A 100 12.55 -12.05 -14.41
C ILE A 100 12.49 -11.38 -15.81
N GLY A 101 12.99 -12.03 -16.87
CA GLY A 101 12.53 -11.77 -18.26
C GLY A 101 13.46 -12.10 -19.45
N ASP A 102 13.52 -13.38 -19.84
CA ASP A 102 13.79 -14.03 -21.15
C ASP A 102 14.40 -13.30 -22.39
N GLY A 103 15.40 -13.95 -23.03
CA GLY A 103 15.39 -14.17 -24.50
C GLY A 103 16.58 -13.74 -25.40
N ALA A 104 17.63 -14.57 -25.50
CA ALA A 104 18.46 -14.91 -26.71
C ALA A 104 19.38 -13.85 -27.44
N PRO A 105 20.45 -14.27 -28.19
CA PRO A 105 21.75 -13.54 -28.22
C PRO A 105 22.30 -13.03 -29.59
N LYS A 106 23.22 -12.03 -29.49
CA LYS A 106 24.38 -11.64 -30.38
C LYS A 106 24.10 -10.87 -31.71
N PRO A 107 25.10 -10.22 -32.37
CA PRO A 107 26.45 -9.74 -31.95
C PRO A 107 26.88 -8.34 -32.54
N GLU A 108 28.09 -7.87 -32.17
CA GLU A 108 28.99 -6.92 -32.89
C GLU A 108 28.63 -5.40 -32.90
N ALA A 109 29.52 -4.41 -32.70
CA ALA A 109 30.98 -4.34 -32.71
C ALA A 109 31.54 -3.01 -32.11
N LYS A 110 32.66 -3.11 -31.37
CA LYS A 110 33.79 -2.15 -31.18
C LYS A 110 33.57 -0.84 -30.37
N PRO A 111 34.66 -0.20 -29.87
CA PRO A 111 35.78 -0.75 -29.10
C PRO A 111 36.09 0.09 -27.83
N ALA A 112 36.77 -0.52 -26.86
CA ALA A 112 37.66 0.09 -25.87
C ALA A 112 37.46 1.60 -25.55
N ALA A 113 36.65 1.89 -24.53
CA ALA A 113 36.79 3.11 -23.75
C ALA A 113 36.98 2.71 -22.29
N SER A 114 38.24 2.80 -21.87
CA SER A 114 38.70 3.23 -20.56
C SER A 114 37.83 2.83 -19.36
N GLY A 115 38.34 1.88 -18.57
CA GLY A 115 37.88 1.68 -17.20
C GLY A 115 37.86 3.01 -16.47
N HIS A 116 36.66 3.49 -16.16
CA HIS A 116 36.45 4.72 -15.45
C HIS A 116 36.55 4.40 -13.96
N ASP A 117 37.64 4.88 -13.39
CA ASP A 117 37.78 5.17 -11.98
C ASP A 117 36.45 5.73 -11.45
N HIS A 118 35.86 5.06 -10.44
CA HIS A 118 34.72 5.59 -9.66
C HIS A 118 35.24 6.69 -8.70
N GLU A 119 35.95 7.65 -9.25
CA GLU A 119 36.19 8.94 -8.64
C GLU A 119 35.24 9.90 -9.37
N ASP A 120 34.25 10.39 -8.62
CA ASP A 120 33.34 11.48 -9.01
C ASP A 120 32.07 11.11 -9.80
N GLU A 121 31.37 10.04 -9.43
CA GLU A 121 29.91 10.15 -9.50
C GLU A 121 29.53 11.18 -8.41
N PRO A 122 29.01 12.37 -8.77
CA PRO A 122 28.88 13.44 -7.81
C PRO A 122 27.95 12.94 -6.71
N PHE A 123 28.39 13.03 -5.45
CA PHE A 123 27.58 12.66 -4.28
C PHE A 123 26.15 13.26 -4.36
N SER A 124 26.01 14.39 -5.05
CA SER A 124 24.74 15.01 -5.45
C SER A 124 23.81 14.11 -6.27
N GLU A 125 24.29 13.37 -7.27
CA GLU A 125 23.45 12.47 -8.10
C GLU A 125 22.92 11.28 -7.29
N ILE A 126 23.77 10.68 -6.44
CA ILE A 126 23.35 9.61 -5.51
C ILE A 126 22.30 10.13 -4.51
N MET A 127 22.49 11.36 -3.99
CA MET A 127 21.49 12.00 -3.12
C MET A 127 20.17 12.25 -3.85
N ILE A 128 20.20 12.71 -5.11
CA ILE A 128 18.99 12.95 -5.90
C ILE A 128 18.25 11.64 -6.15
N HIS A 129 18.95 10.59 -6.60
CA HIS A 129 18.33 9.29 -6.89
C HIS A 129 17.73 8.66 -5.62
N GLN A 130 18.44 8.74 -4.49
CA GLN A 130 17.94 8.24 -3.20
C GLN A 130 16.74 9.04 -2.68
N ALA A 131 16.72 10.36 -2.91
CA ALA A 131 15.58 11.20 -2.55
C ALA A 131 14.32 10.81 -3.35
N ILE A 132 14.46 10.60 -4.67
CA ILE A 132 13.37 10.14 -5.54
C ILE A 132 12.85 8.78 -5.06
N HIS A 133 13.75 7.81 -4.81
CA HIS A 133 13.36 6.48 -4.33
C HIS A 133 12.64 6.54 -2.97
N THR A 134 13.05 7.43 -2.06
CA THR A 134 12.37 7.61 -0.77
C THR A 134 10.95 8.18 -0.96
N ILE A 135 10.78 9.16 -1.84
CA ILE A 135 9.46 9.75 -2.15
C ILE A 135 8.55 8.71 -2.82
N GLU A 136 9.07 7.99 -3.81
CA GLU A 136 8.35 6.91 -4.50
C GLU A 136 7.90 5.85 -3.50
N TYR A 137 8.78 5.41 -2.61
CA TYR A 137 8.46 4.43 -1.58
C TYR A 137 7.34 4.90 -0.64
N VAL A 138 7.43 6.13 -0.12
CA VAL A 138 6.41 6.68 0.80
C VAL A 138 5.06 6.83 0.11
N LEU A 139 5.04 7.40 -1.10
CA LEU A 139 3.80 7.57 -1.88
C LEU A 139 3.20 6.22 -2.29
N SER A 140 4.04 5.26 -2.68
CA SER A 140 3.62 3.91 -3.02
C SER A 140 3.02 3.21 -1.80
N THR A 141 3.65 3.30 -0.62
CA THR A 141 3.14 2.68 0.62
C THR A 141 1.75 3.23 1.01
N ILE A 142 1.54 4.55 0.92
CA ILE A 142 0.23 5.16 1.19
C ILE A 142 -0.79 4.73 0.14
N SER A 143 -0.41 4.71 -1.14
CA SER A 143 -1.27 4.31 -2.26
C SER A 143 -1.72 2.85 -2.15
N HIS A 144 -0.80 1.93 -1.84
CA HIS A 144 -1.11 0.52 -1.61
C HIS A 144 -2.09 0.36 -0.45
N THR A 145 -1.87 1.07 0.67
CA THR A 145 -2.79 1.06 1.82
C THR A 145 -4.18 1.58 1.44
N ALA A 146 -4.27 2.69 0.71
CA ALA A 146 -5.54 3.27 0.26
C ALA A 146 -6.26 2.38 -0.78
N SER A 147 -5.52 1.63 -1.60
CA SER A 147 -6.11 0.74 -2.60
C SER A 147 -6.93 -0.40 -1.98
N TYR A 148 -6.69 -0.77 -0.71
CA TYR A 148 -7.56 -1.75 -0.02
C TYR A 148 -8.98 -1.22 0.23
N LEU A 149 -9.14 0.10 0.39
CA LEU A 149 -10.47 0.71 0.53
C LEU A 149 -11.29 0.51 -0.75
N ARG A 150 -10.66 0.49 -1.93
CA ARG A 150 -11.34 0.16 -3.20
C ARG A 150 -11.91 -1.26 -3.18
N LEU A 151 -11.14 -2.23 -2.69
CA LEU A 151 -11.60 -3.62 -2.59
C LEU A 151 -12.75 -3.77 -1.59
N TRP A 152 -12.67 -3.07 -0.46
CA TRP A 152 -13.76 -3.03 0.51
C TRP A 152 -15.03 -2.37 -0.06
N ALA A 153 -14.91 -1.24 -0.75
CA ALA A 153 -16.03 -0.55 -1.38
C ALA A 153 -16.67 -1.39 -2.49
N LEU A 154 -15.85 -2.10 -3.27
CA LEU A 154 -16.32 -3.05 -4.27
C LEU A 154 -17.11 -4.21 -3.61
N SER A 155 -16.59 -4.76 -2.52
CA SER A 155 -17.29 -5.79 -1.73
C SER A 155 -18.61 -5.29 -1.15
N LEU A 156 -18.70 -4.03 -0.71
CA LEU A 156 -19.93 -3.42 -0.20
C LEU A 156 -20.94 -3.23 -1.34
N ALA A 157 -20.52 -2.68 -2.47
CA ALA A 157 -21.37 -2.52 -3.64
C ALA A 157 -21.91 -3.86 -4.16
N HIS A 158 -21.09 -4.92 -4.13
CA HIS A 158 -21.50 -6.27 -4.50
C HIS A 158 -22.60 -6.81 -3.57
N ALA A 159 -22.47 -6.59 -2.26
CA ALA A 159 -23.50 -6.98 -1.30
C ALA A 159 -24.83 -6.24 -1.53
N GLU A 160 -24.77 -4.92 -1.72
CA GLU A 160 -25.93 -4.08 -2.00
C GLU A 160 -26.60 -4.44 -3.33
N LEU A 161 -25.83 -4.64 -4.40
CA LEU A 161 -26.36 -5.01 -5.72
C LEU A 161 -27.03 -6.39 -5.70
N SER A 162 -26.47 -7.34 -4.93
CA SER A 162 -27.08 -8.65 -4.71
C SER A 162 -28.42 -8.55 -3.99
N GLU A 163 -28.50 -7.71 -2.96
CA GLU A 163 -29.75 -7.47 -2.22
C GLU A 163 -30.80 -6.77 -3.10
N VAL A 164 -30.41 -5.78 -3.90
CA VAL A 164 -31.34 -5.10 -4.83
C VAL A 164 -31.85 -6.06 -5.91
N LEU A 165 -30.97 -6.90 -6.49
CA LEU A 165 -31.38 -7.92 -7.47
C LEU A 165 -32.36 -8.94 -6.87
N TRP A 166 -32.12 -9.39 -5.64
CA TRP A 166 -33.02 -10.27 -4.92
C TRP A 166 -34.40 -9.63 -4.70
N ASN A 167 -34.41 -8.39 -4.21
CA ASN A 167 -35.64 -7.65 -3.92
C ASN A 167 -36.43 -7.28 -5.18
N MET A 168 -35.75 -6.97 -6.29
CA MET A 168 -36.43 -6.57 -7.53
C MET A 168 -36.86 -7.74 -8.40
N VAL A 169 -36.07 -8.81 -8.52
CA VAL A 169 -36.36 -9.91 -9.45
C VAL A 169 -37.07 -11.06 -8.76
N LEU A 170 -36.49 -11.58 -7.67
CA LEU A 170 -36.94 -12.83 -7.05
C LEU A 170 -38.17 -12.59 -6.15
N THR A 171 -38.18 -11.49 -5.39
CA THR A 171 -39.32 -11.10 -4.56
C THR A 171 -40.53 -10.67 -5.40
N PHE A 172 -40.32 -10.07 -6.59
CA PHE A 172 -41.39 -9.79 -7.53
C PHE A 172 -41.97 -11.07 -8.16
N GLY A 173 -41.11 -12.03 -8.52
CA GLY A 173 -41.55 -13.34 -9.03
C GLY A 173 -42.28 -14.21 -7.99
N LEU A 174 -42.05 -13.98 -6.70
CA LEU A 174 -42.64 -14.74 -5.58
C LEU A 174 -44.00 -14.20 -5.10
N LYS A 175 -44.42 -12.99 -5.52
CA LYS A 175 -45.66 -12.35 -5.05
C LYS A 175 -46.95 -12.99 -5.62
N ASP A 176 -46.86 -13.69 -6.75
CA ASP A 176 -48.02 -14.32 -7.39
C ASP A 176 -48.19 -15.77 -6.86
N HIS A 177 -49.21 -16.03 -6.04
CA HIS A 177 -49.50 -17.35 -5.44
C HIS A 177 -50.33 -18.29 -6.34
N ASP A 178 -50.45 -17.98 -7.63
CA ASP A 178 -51.23 -18.78 -8.58
C ASP A 178 -50.40 -19.94 -9.18
N TYR A 179 -51.06 -20.95 -9.76
CA TYR A 179 -50.37 -22.05 -10.45
C TYR A 179 -49.55 -21.52 -11.66
N ILE A 180 -50.00 -20.44 -12.29
CA ILE A 180 -49.26 -19.68 -13.31
C ILE A 180 -48.06 -18.92 -12.69
N GLY A 181 -48.16 -18.53 -11.42
CA GLY A 181 -47.09 -17.94 -10.63
C GLY A 181 -45.87 -18.85 -10.51
N GLY A 182 -46.06 -20.18 -10.42
CA GLY A 182 -44.95 -21.14 -10.39
C GLY A 182 -44.09 -21.13 -11.67
N ILE A 183 -44.73 -21.00 -12.84
CA ILE A 183 -44.02 -20.91 -14.13
C ILE A 183 -43.30 -19.57 -14.25
N LYS A 184 -43.94 -18.47 -13.83
CA LYS A 184 -43.32 -17.14 -13.75
C LYS A 184 -42.11 -17.13 -12.82
N LEU A 185 -42.20 -17.80 -11.66
CA LEU A 185 -41.12 -17.91 -10.69
C LEU A 185 -39.93 -18.69 -11.26
N TYR A 186 -40.18 -19.77 -12.01
CA TYR A 186 -39.12 -20.51 -12.68
C TYR A 186 -38.36 -19.65 -13.71
N VAL A 187 -39.09 -18.88 -14.53
CA VAL A 187 -38.48 -17.96 -15.51
C VAL A 187 -37.74 -16.81 -14.81
N ALA A 188 -38.34 -16.22 -13.78
CA ALA A 188 -37.71 -15.16 -12.97
C ALA A 188 -36.45 -15.66 -12.26
N PHE A 189 -36.45 -16.91 -11.79
CA PHE A 189 -35.28 -17.54 -11.18
C PHE A 189 -34.16 -17.75 -12.19
N CYS A 190 -34.46 -18.24 -13.41
CA CYS A 190 -33.47 -18.35 -14.48
C CYS A 190 -32.86 -16.99 -14.84
N PHE A 191 -33.69 -15.94 -14.94
CA PHE A 191 -33.22 -14.59 -15.24
C PHE A 191 -32.36 -14.02 -14.10
N TRP A 192 -32.80 -14.18 -12.85
CA TRP A 192 -32.02 -13.79 -11.67
C TRP A 192 -30.67 -14.50 -11.59
N ALA A 193 -30.65 -15.81 -11.84
CA ALA A 193 -29.42 -16.61 -11.81
C ALA A 193 -28.43 -16.19 -12.92
N LEU A 194 -28.93 -15.91 -14.13
CA LEU A 194 -28.11 -15.42 -15.24
C LEU A 194 -27.52 -14.03 -14.96
N PHE A 195 -28.32 -13.09 -14.44
CA PHE A 195 -27.84 -11.75 -14.08
C PHE A 195 -26.85 -11.78 -12.93
N THR A 196 -27.07 -12.64 -11.94
CA THR A 196 -26.13 -12.87 -10.84
C THR A 196 -24.80 -13.43 -11.38
N LEU A 197 -24.83 -14.46 -12.22
CA LEU A 197 -23.62 -15.02 -12.81
C LEU A 197 -22.87 -13.99 -13.70
N ALA A 198 -23.60 -13.23 -14.51
CA ALA A 198 -23.01 -12.30 -15.47
C ALA A 198 -22.48 -11.01 -14.82
N ILE A 199 -23.23 -10.41 -13.90
CA ILE A 199 -22.87 -9.13 -13.29
C ILE A 199 -22.03 -9.36 -12.03
N LEU A 200 -22.51 -10.19 -11.10
CA LEU A 200 -21.89 -10.35 -9.78
C LEU A 200 -20.65 -11.25 -9.84
N VAL A 201 -20.62 -12.28 -10.70
CA VAL A 201 -19.46 -13.20 -10.76
C VAL A 201 -18.46 -12.81 -11.85
N MET A 202 -18.91 -12.51 -13.07
CA MET A 202 -17.96 -12.20 -14.16
C MET A 202 -17.34 -10.80 -14.05
N MET A 203 -18.10 -9.74 -13.72
CA MET A 203 -17.49 -8.39 -13.62
C MET A 203 -16.55 -8.27 -12.42
N GLU A 204 -16.96 -8.80 -11.27
CA GLU A 204 -16.12 -8.85 -10.07
C GLU A 204 -14.93 -9.80 -10.24
N GLY A 205 -15.17 -10.99 -10.81
CA GLY A 205 -14.12 -11.99 -11.04
C GLY A 205 -13.04 -11.50 -12.00
N LEU A 206 -13.42 -10.81 -13.09
CA LEU A 206 -12.46 -10.18 -14.01
C LEU A 206 -11.74 -8.98 -13.38
N SER A 207 -12.43 -8.16 -12.60
CA SER A 207 -11.83 -7.03 -11.87
C SER A 207 -10.79 -7.51 -10.86
N ALA A 208 -11.12 -8.54 -10.05
CA ALA A 208 -10.20 -9.16 -9.10
C ALA A 208 -9.00 -9.82 -9.81
N PHE A 209 -9.25 -10.55 -10.90
CA PHE A 209 -8.20 -11.15 -11.71
C PHE A 209 -7.23 -10.12 -12.28
N LEU A 210 -7.73 -9.03 -12.87
CA LEU A 210 -6.89 -7.93 -13.37
C LEU A 210 -6.15 -7.19 -12.25
N HIS A 211 -6.75 -7.05 -11.08
CA HIS A 211 -6.08 -6.50 -9.91
C HIS A 211 -4.92 -7.38 -9.42
N THR A 212 -5.07 -8.70 -9.47
CA THR A 212 -3.97 -9.63 -9.14
C THR A 212 -2.87 -9.66 -10.21
N LEU A 213 -3.24 -9.53 -11.50
CA LEU A 213 -2.28 -9.47 -12.61
C LEU A 213 -1.41 -8.21 -12.61
N ARG A 214 -1.90 -7.12 -12.01
CA ARG A 214 -1.15 -5.87 -11.84
C ARG A 214 -0.16 -5.91 -10.66
N LEU A 215 -0.38 -6.82 -9.71
CA LEU A 215 0.43 -6.91 -8.49
C LEU A 215 1.66 -7.84 -8.65
N HIS A 216 1.65 -8.70 -9.67
CA HIS A 216 2.77 -9.53 -10.11
C HIS A 216 3.49 -8.87 -11.28
#